data_AF-A0A166G0A4-F1
#
_entry.id   AF-A0A166G0A4-F1
#
_cell.length_a   1.000
_cell.length_b   1.000
_cell.length_c   1.000
_cell.angle_alpha   90.00
_cell.angle_beta   90.00
_cell.angle_gamma   90.00
#
_symmetry.space_group_name_H-M   'P 1'
#
loop_
_entity.id
_entity.type
_entity.pdbx_description
1 polymer ?
#
loop_
_entity_poly.entity_id
_entity_poly.type
_entity_poly.pdbx_seq_one_letter_code
_entity_poly.pdbx_strand_id
1 'polypeptide(L)'
;MSSPTSTTFDFPSAESDGTPPLRSPSPTPTFKSRHYMRDDVAVFKVEDHLFRINRTLLDEETDMIPWGKDPIELTNIKREDFEILLDFLKLGTRYDKEPLTVVDWASVIAVCSRYRMQRILDYACKALRLEGAISTANVINTGAGFERDTHGMYFLIREKGTAHYLSTWGSSNTEGTQVQLWPRENQDSAMLESMVFFIDSTGALHHAASGLAVDIVDDVPVLRRRRPVSGHPNPWSRPLPEFSFVNSQIRIKFLSDPALPSCSDDLYPKDSWATKNFVLALRSEKELHTHPIADFSPWIPVKVTGSFQYETRANFDKDWRVLVEERMEDVGGARTSWEVVAANKV
;
A
#
# COMPACT_ATOMS: atom_id res chain seq x y z
N MET A 1 -60.92 32.13 32.98
CA MET A 1 -61.21 33.59 33.07
C MET A 1 -60.87 33.99 34.49
N SER A 2 -59.89 34.82 34.84
CA SER A 2 -59.13 35.80 34.05
C SER A 2 -57.83 36.15 34.81
N SER A 3 -56.77 36.38 34.02
CA SER A 3 -55.62 37.29 34.16
C SER A 3 -54.89 37.50 35.50
N PRO A 4 -53.55 37.38 35.50
CA PRO A 4 -52.69 38.15 36.38
C PRO A 4 -52.21 39.47 35.75
N THR A 5 -52.07 40.43 36.65
CA THR A 5 -51.85 41.87 36.57
C THR A 5 -50.60 42.33 35.81
N SER A 6 -50.76 43.38 35.00
CA SER A 6 -49.70 44.19 34.38
C SER A 6 -49.04 45.11 35.40
N THR A 7 -47.71 45.16 35.39
CA THR A 7 -46.93 46.22 36.05
C THR A 7 -46.42 47.19 34.99
N THR A 8 -46.95 48.41 35.07
CA THR A 8 -46.53 49.61 34.36
C THR A 8 -45.17 50.09 34.88
N PHE A 9 -44.26 50.43 33.97
CA PHE A 9 -43.16 51.35 34.28
C PHE A 9 -43.07 52.40 33.17
N ASP A 10 -43.16 53.65 33.60
CA ASP A 10 -43.13 54.87 32.79
C ASP A 10 -41.76 55.10 32.15
N PHE A 11 -41.80 55.55 30.89
CA PHE A 11 -40.64 56.11 30.19
C PHE A 11 -40.64 57.64 30.37
N PRO A 12 -39.49 58.27 30.68
CA PRO A 12 -39.35 59.69 30.47
C PRO A 12 -39.06 59.97 28.99
N SER A 13 -39.93 60.78 28.39
CA SER A 13 -39.73 61.42 27.09
C SER A 13 -38.61 62.44 27.17
N ALA A 14 -37.57 62.27 26.37
CA ALA A 14 -36.61 63.32 26.06
C ALA A 14 -36.75 63.67 24.57
N GLU A 15 -37.29 64.86 24.31
CA GLU A 15 -37.09 65.58 23.07
C GLU A 15 -35.60 65.87 22.91
N SER A 16 -35.01 65.40 21.81
CA SER A 16 -33.72 65.91 21.34
C SER A 16 -33.80 66.07 19.84
N ASP A 17 -33.99 67.33 19.46
CA ASP A 17 -33.71 67.88 18.15
C ASP A 17 -32.23 67.59 17.82
N GLY A 18 -31.97 66.93 16.69
CA GLY A 18 -30.62 66.47 16.37
C GLY A 18 -30.60 65.54 15.16
N THR A 19 -30.18 66.10 14.03
CA THR A 19 -29.80 65.43 12.78
C THR A 19 -29.26 64.01 13.01
N PRO A 20 -29.74 62.98 12.27
CA PRO A 20 -29.26 61.61 12.46
C PRO A 20 -27.75 61.54 12.23
N PRO A 21 -26.97 60.94 13.15
CA PRO A 21 -25.56 60.73 12.90
C PRO A 21 -25.41 59.79 11.70
N LEU A 22 -24.48 60.10 10.79
CA LEU A 22 -24.09 59.22 9.70
C LEU A 22 -23.84 57.84 10.28
N ARG A 23 -24.61 56.85 9.84
CA ARG A 23 -24.40 55.44 10.16
C ARG A 23 -22.95 55.11 9.81
N SER A 24 -22.13 54.89 10.83
CA SER A 24 -20.79 54.36 10.61
C SER A 24 -20.95 53.05 9.86
N PRO A 25 -20.25 52.82 8.73
CA PRO A 25 -20.33 51.56 8.03
C PRO A 25 -19.97 50.45 9.03
N SER A 26 -20.83 49.44 9.13
CA SER A 26 -20.53 48.21 9.86
C SER A 26 -19.11 47.77 9.48
N PRO A 27 -18.25 47.38 10.43
CA PRO A 27 -16.90 46.97 10.09
C PRO A 27 -16.98 45.82 9.10
N THR A 28 -16.66 46.11 7.84
CA THR A 28 -16.45 45.08 6.83
C THR A 28 -15.34 44.19 7.38
N PRO A 29 -15.57 42.88 7.58
CA PRO A 29 -14.52 42.00 8.06
C PRO A 29 -13.41 42.04 7.03
N THR A 30 -12.36 42.79 7.37
CA THR A 30 -11.21 42.97 6.50
C THR A 30 -10.35 41.73 6.70
N PHE A 31 -10.67 40.66 5.98
CA PHE A 31 -9.82 39.49 5.91
C PHE A 31 -8.56 39.83 5.13
N LYS A 32 -7.60 40.49 5.80
CA LYS A 32 -6.20 40.52 5.38
C LYS A 32 -5.52 39.26 5.90
N SER A 33 -5.77 38.14 5.25
CA SER A 33 -4.88 36.99 5.33
C SER A 33 -4.21 36.82 3.99
N ARG A 34 -2.89 36.98 3.97
CA ARG A 34 -2.04 36.70 2.81
C ARG A 34 -1.67 35.22 2.71
N HIS A 35 -2.37 34.34 3.45
CA HIS A 35 -2.01 32.91 3.57
C HIS A 35 -3.22 31.96 3.75
N TYR A 36 -4.45 32.36 3.43
CA TYR A 36 -5.51 31.36 3.22
C TYR A 36 -5.51 30.99 1.74
N MET A 37 -4.95 29.82 1.43
CA MET A 37 -5.33 29.09 0.22
C MET A 37 -6.86 29.02 0.23
N ARG A 38 -7.48 29.49 -0.84
CA ARG A 38 -8.91 29.41 -1.04
C ARG A 38 -9.24 27.92 -0.93
N ASP A 39 -9.98 27.50 0.10
CA ASP A 39 -10.52 26.15 0.13
C ASP A 39 -11.44 26.07 -1.11
N ASP A 40 -10.95 25.45 -2.19
CA ASP A 40 -11.65 25.29 -3.47
C ASP A 40 -12.76 24.23 -3.34
N VAL A 41 -13.58 24.40 -2.31
CA VAL A 41 -14.71 23.56 -2.00
C VAL A 41 -15.89 24.01 -2.86
N ALA A 42 -16.31 23.15 -3.77
CA ALA A 42 -17.48 23.36 -4.61
C ALA A 42 -18.64 22.48 -4.12
N VAL A 43 -19.86 22.93 -4.39
CA VAL A 43 -21.08 22.16 -4.10
C VAL A 43 -21.62 21.62 -5.41
N PHE A 44 -21.67 20.30 -5.53
CA PHE A 44 -22.25 19.62 -6.68
C PHE A 44 -23.64 19.13 -6.35
N LYS A 45 -24.57 19.26 -7.30
CA LYS A 45 -25.88 18.65 -7.21
C LYS A 45 -25.96 17.49 -8.21
N VAL A 46 -26.19 16.29 -7.69
CA VAL A 46 -26.42 15.06 -8.47
C VAL A 46 -27.78 14.54 -8.07
N GLU A 47 -28.70 14.46 -9.02
CA GLU A 47 -30.11 14.20 -8.74
C GLU A 47 -30.63 15.18 -7.66
N ASP A 48 -31.20 14.69 -6.56
CA ASP A 48 -31.71 15.50 -5.45
C ASP A 48 -30.70 15.66 -4.28
N HIS A 49 -29.42 15.35 -4.50
CA HIS A 49 -28.40 15.33 -3.45
C HIS A 49 -27.28 16.35 -3.69
N LEU A 50 -26.80 16.94 -2.59
CA LEU A 50 -25.71 17.91 -2.59
C LEU A 50 -24.42 17.29 -2.04
N PHE A 51 -23.34 17.42 -2.80
CA PHE A 51 -22.01 16.95 -2.46
C PHE A 51 -21.08 18.14 -2.26
N ARG A 52 -20.49 18.26 -1.07
CA ARG A 52 -19.49 19.29 -0.78
C ARG A 52 -18.10 18.67 -0.84
N ILE A 53 -17.34 18.99 -1.87
CA ILE A 53 -16.03 18.36 -2.13
C ILE A 53 -14.97 19.39 -2.51
N ASN A 54 -13.71 19.05 -2.29
CA ASN A 54 -12.60 19.80 -2.87
C ASN A 54 -12.59 19.58 -4.39
N ARG A 55 -12.78 20.65 -5.14
CA ARG A 55 -12.92 20.65 -6.60
C ARG A 55 -11.62 20.20 -7.30
N THR A 56 -10.47 20.42 -6.67
CA THR A 56 -9.16 20.07 -7.26
C THR A 56 -9.08 18.59 -7.67
N LEU A 57 -9.71 17.70 -6.89
CA LEU A 57 -9.74 16.26 -7.18
C LEU A 57 -10.40 15.93 -8.53
N LEU A 58 -11.37 16.74 -8.96
CA LEU A 58 -12.05 16.55 -10.25
C LEU A 58 -11.35 17.36 -11.35
N ASP A 59 -10.91 18.57 -11.04
CA ASP A 59 -10.22 19.43 -12.01
C ASP A 59 -8.87 18.85 -12.47
N GLU A 60 -8.22 18.01 -11.64
CA GLU A 60 -7.03 17.24 -12.04
C GLU A 60 -7.32 16.19 -13.13
N GLU A 61 -8.56 15.72 -13.22
CA GLU A 61 -8.95 14.64 -14.11
C GLU A 61 -9.75 15.11 -15.33
N THR A 62 -10.42 16.26 -15.24
CA THR A 62 -11.28 16.76 -16.32
C THR A 62 -11.43 18.27 -16.32
N ASP A 63 -11.48 18.86 -17.51
CA ASP A 63 -11.85 20.24 -17.77
C ASP A 63 -13.34 20.41 -18.15
N MET A 64 -14.09 19.31 -18.26
CA MET A 64 -15.47 19.31 -18.73
C MET A 64 -16.48 19.83 -17.70
N ILE A 65 -16.09 19.88 -16.43
CA ILE A 65 -16.98 20.34 -15.36
C ILE A 65 -16.97 21.88 -15.38
N PRO A 66 -18.14 22.52 -15.62
CA PRO A 66 -18.17 23.97 -15.76
C PRO A 66 -17.79 24.67 -14.46
N TRP A 67 -17.15 25.82 -14.61
CA TRP A 67 -16.94 26.76 -13.53
C TRP A 67 -18.20 27.62 -13.42
N GLY A 68 -18.89 27.55 -12.29
CA GLY A 68 -20.23 28.13 -12.13
C GLY A 68 -20.54 28.54 -10.70
N LYS A 69 -21.73 29.13 -10.50
CA LYS A 69 -22.27 29.38 -9.17
C LYS A 69 -22.79 28.07 -8.57
N ASP A 70 -22.42 27.80 -7.33
CA ASP A 70 -22.92 26.64 -6.59
C ASP A 70 -24.46 26.68 -6.43
N PRO A 71 -25.14 25.52 -6.51
CA PRO A 71 -24.57 24.21 -6.78
C PRO A 71 -24.35 23.95 -8.28
N ILE A 72 -23.24 23.29 -8.61
CA ILE A 72 -22.94 22.81 -9.97
C ILE A 72 -23.77 21.55 -10.24
N GLU A 73 -24.73 21.64 -11.14
CA GLU A 73 -25.60 20.50 -11.47
C GLU A 73 -24.90 19.54 -12.44
N LEU A 74 -24.72 18.29 -11.99
CA LEU A 74 -24.22 17.20 -12.82
C LEU A 74 -25.41 16.39 -13.31
N THR A 75 -25.77 16.59 -14.58
CA THR A 75 -26.88 15.87 -15.22
C THR A 75 -26.40 14.55 -15.81
N ASN A 76 -27.27 13.54 -15.82
CA ASN A 76 -27.02 12.22 -16.42
C ASN A 76 -26.04 11.32 -15.66
N ILE A 77 -25.90 11.50 -14.36
CA ILE A 77 -25.16 10.58 -13.48
C ILE A 77 -26.04 10.25 -12.29
N LYS A 78 -26.04 8.98 -11.89
CA LYS A 78 -26.74 8.54 -10.68
C LYS A 78 -25.96 8.97 -9.45
N ARG A 79 -26.66 9.30 -8.37
CA ARG A 79 -26.03 9.63 -7.09
C ARG A 79 -25.00 8.58 -6.66
N GLU A 80 -25.37 7.30 -6.72
CA GLU A 80 -24.53 6.17 -6.28
C GLU A 80 -23.22 6.09 -7.07
N ASP A 81 -23.28 6.27 -8.40
CA ASP A 81 -22.09 6.21 -9.26
C ASP A 81 -21.11 7.35 -8.95
N PHE A 82 -21.65 8.54 -8.64
CA PHE A 82 -20.84 9.68 -8.26
C PHE A 82 -20.20 9.50 -6.87
N GLU A 83 -20.94 8.91 -5.92
CA GLU A 83 -20.44 8.61 -4.56
C GLU A 83 -19.25 7.63 -4.63
N ILE A 84 -19.37 6.56 -5.42
CA ILE A 84 -18.30 5.59 -5.66
C ILE A 84 -17.06 6.24 -6.29
N LEU A 85 -17.24 7.12 -7.27
CA LEU A 85 -16.12 7.85 -7.87
C LEU A 85 -15.40 8.72 -6.83
N LEU A 86 -16.14 9.43 -5.98
CA LEU A 86 -15.54 10.28 -4.96
C LEU A 86 -14.79 9.48 -3.89
N ASP A 87 -15.32 8.34 -3.49
CA ASP A 87 -14.64 7.41 -2.58
C ASP A 87 -13.33 6.92 -3.22
N PHE A 88 -13.38 6.50 -4.49
CA PHE A 88 -12.20 6.08 -5.22
C PHE A 88 -11.14 7.20 -5.33
N LEU A 89 -11.53 8.43 -5.71
CA LEU A 89 -10.58 9.53 -5.86
C LEU A 89 -9.94 9.96 -4.53
N LYS A 90 -10.64 9.79 -3.41
CA LYS A 90 -10.13 10.18 -2.08
C LYS A 90 -9.36 9.07 -1.37
N LEU A 91 -9.83 7.83 -1.49
CA LEU A 91 -9.41 6.70 -0.67
C LEU A 91 -8.80 5.54 -1.49
N GLY A 92 -8.94 5.56 -2.82
CA GLY A 92 -8.60 4.45 -3.70
C GLY A 92 -9.48 3.20 -3.52
N THR A 93 -10.51 3.27 -2.66
CA THR A 93 -11.39 2.17 -2.25
C THR A 93 -12.79 2.71 -1.94
N ARG A 94 -13.75 1.85 -1.57
CA ARG A 94 -15.06 2.29 -1.04
C ARG A 94 -14.93 2.99 0.32
N TYR A 95 -15.95 3.73 0.73
CA TYR A 95 -16.00 4.39 2.05
C TYR A 95 -15.75 3.45 3.24
N ASP A 96 -16.22 2.21 3.17
CA ASP A 96 -16.01 1.15 4.18
C ASP A 96 -14.61 0.51 4.14
N LYS A 97 -13.74 0.98 3.22
CA LYS A 97 -12.40 0.47 2.93
C LYS A 97 -12.39 -0.91 2.27
N GLU A 98 -13.54 -1.40 1.80
CA GLU A 98 -13.55 -2.59 0.96
C GLU A 98 -13.03 -2.25 -0.45
N PRO A 99 -12.36 -3.22 -1.11
CA PRO A 99 -11.98 -3.08 -2.52
C PRO A 99 -13.21 -2.80 -3.40
N LEU A 100 -13.01 -2.04 -4.47
CA LEU A 100 -14.06 -1.82 -5.47
C LEU A 100 -14.43 -3.15 -6.15
N THR A 101 -15.72 -3.44 -6.22
CA THR A 101 -16.24 -4.59 -6.96
C THR A 101 -16.31 -4.31 -8.46
N VAL A 102 -16.54 -5.34 -9.28
CA VAL A 102 -16.78 -5.16 -10.74
C VAL A 102 -17.91 -4.18 -11.02
N VAL A 103 -18.96 -4.16 -10.19
CA VAL A 103 -20.07 -3.21 -10.30
C VAL A 103 -19.61 -1.79 -9.99
N ASP A 104 -18.82 -1.62 -8.93
CA ASP A 104 -18.28 -0.32 -8.56
C ASP A 104 -17.32 0.22 -9.64
N TRP A 105 -16.49 -0.63 -10.23
CA TRP A 105 -15.65 -0.27 -11.37
C TRP A 105 -16.46 0.13 -12.60
N ALA A 106 -17.58 -0.53 -12.87
CA ALA A 106 -18.48 -0.14 -13.95
C ALA A 106 -19.07 1.26 -13.72
N SER A 107 -19.43 1.59 -12.47
CA SER A 107 -19.86 2.93 -12.06
C SER A 107 -18.77 3.98 -12.26
N VAL A 108 -17.53 3.71 -11.82
CA VAL A 108 -16.38 4.60 -12.05
C VAL A 108 -16.17 4.85 -13.54
N ILE A 109 -16.14 3.79 -14.35
CA ILE A 109 -15.97 3.88 -15.81
C ILE A 109 -17.08 4.69 -16.45
N ALA A 110 -18.34 4.50 -16.04
CA ALA A 110 -19.48 5.23 -16.58
C ALA A 110 -19.36 6.74 -16.36
N VAL A 111 -18.97 7.16 -15.15
CA VAL A 111 -18.78 8.58 -14.82
C VAL A 111 -17.55 9.15 -15.53
N CYS A 112 -16.41 8.45 -15.46
CA CYS A 112 -15.16 8.90 -16.08
C CYS A 112 -15.28 9.00 -17.61
N SER A 113 -16.02 8.10 -18.27
CA SER A 113 -16.28 8.18 -19.71
C SER A 113 -17.10 9.43 -20.07
N ARG A 114 -18.07 9.80 -19.23
CA ARG A 114 -18.94 10.96 -19.46
C ARG A 114 -18.20 12.29 -19.33
N TYR A 115 -17.25 12.36 -18.40
CA TYR A 115 -16.42 13.55 -18.18
C TYR A 115 -15.01 13.46 -18.77
N ARG A 116 -14.71 12.47 -19.62
CA ARG A 116 -13.40 12.29 -20.28
C ARG A 116 -12.21 12.28 -19.31
N MET A 117 -12.39 11.67 -18.15
CA MET A 117 -11.32 11.45 -17.17
C MET A 117 -10.41 10.30 -17.63
N GLN A 118 -9.59 10.54 -18.66
CA GLN A 118 -8.89 9.48 -19.40
C GLN A 118 -7.93 8.68 -18.51
N ARG A 119 -7.22 9.35 -17.59
CA ARG A 119 -6.27 8.70 -16.67
C ARG A 119 -6.98 7.69 -15.78
N ILE A 120 -8.11 8.08 -15.17
CA ILE A 120 -8.92 7.18 -14.34
C ILE A 120 -9.58 6.09 -15.19
N LEU A 121 -10.06 6.43 -16.39
CA LEU A 121 -10.67 5.47 -17.29
C LEU A 121 -9.70 4.35 -17.69
N ASP A 122 -8.48 4.70 -18.06
CA ASP A 122 -7.42 3.73 -18.40
C ASP A 122 -7.05 2.88 -17.19
N TYR A 123 -6.96 3.49 -16.00
CA TYR A 123 -6.73 2.77 -14.75
C TYR A 123 -7.83 1.77 -14.45
N ALA A 124 -9.10 2.19 -14.48
CA ALA A 124 -10.25 1.33 -14.20
C ALA A 124 -10.40 0.20 -15.23
N CYS A 125 -10.15 0.48 -16.52
CA CYS A 125 -10.14 -0.54 -17.56
C CYS A 125 -9.01 -1.55 -17.37
N LYS A 126 -7.83 -1.11 -16.91
CA LYS A 126 -6.71 -2.00 -16.57
C LYS A 126 -7.04 -2.86 -15.34
N ALA A 127 -7.66 -2.26 -14.32
CA ALA A 127 -8.12 -2.96 -13.12
C ALA A 127 -9.15 -4.05 -13.48
N LEU A 128 -10.16 -3.73 -14.29
CA LEU A 128 -11.15 -4.71 -14.75
C LEU A 128 -10.58 -5.79 -15.66
N ARG A 129 -9.59 -5.48 -16.50
CA ARG A 129 -8.90 -6.52 -17.31
C ARG A 129 -8.10 -7.46 -16.42
N LEU A 130 -7.49 -6.92 -15.37
CA LEU A 130 -6.81 -7.72 -14.36
C LEU A 130 -7.83 -8.60 -13.63
N GLU A 131 -8.96 -8.05 -13.15
CA GLU A 131 -10.05 -8.79 -12.50
C GLU A 131 -10.75 -9.81 -13.43
N GLY A 132 -10.92 -9.49 -14.70
CA GLY A 132 -11.50 -10.37 -15.72
C GLY A 132 -10.61 -11.57 -16.05
N ALA A 133 -9.28 -11.37 -16.10
CA ALA A 133 -8.31 -12.46 -16.17
C ALA A 133 -8.23 -13.28 -14.86
N ILE A 134 -8.68 -12.70 -13.74
CA ILE A 134 -8.76 -13.34 -12.42
C ILE A 134 -10.08 -14.14 -12.25
N SER A 135 -11.13 -13.89 -13.03
CA SER A 135 -12.43 -14.54 -12.85
C SER A 135 -12.52 -16.02 -13.27
N THR A 136 -11.56 -16.56 -14.03
CA THR A 136 -11.33 -18.01 -14.17
C THR A 136 -10.38 -18.59 -13.11
N ALA A 137 -9.92 -17.75 -12.18
CA ALA A 137 -8.95 -18.07 -11.13
C ALA A 137 -9.44 -17.54 -9.78
N ASN A 138 -10.69 -17.86 -9.40
CA ASN A 138 -11.16 -17.65 -8.03
C ASN A 138 -10.50 -18.66 -7.06
N VAL A 139 -9.21 -18.44 -6.83
CA VAL A 139 -8.53 -18.69 -5.56
C VAL A 139 -7.70 -17.44 -5.35
N ILE A 140 -7.86 -16.81 -4.19
CA ILE A 140 -6.98 -15.75 -3.70
C ILE A 140 -5.54 -16.18 -4.02
N ASN A 141 -4.83 -15.48 -4.91
CA ASN A 141 -3.48 -15.83 -5.40
C ASN A 141 -2.39 -15.70 -4.32
N THR A 142 -2.74 -15.80 -3.04
CA THR A 142 -1.80 -15.91 -1.91
C THR A 142 -1.01 -17.21 -2.06
N GLY A 143 0.28 -17.11 -2.36
CA GLY A 143 1.11 -18.29 -2.56
C GLY A 143 0.81 -19.06 -3.84
N ALA A 144 0.28 -18.42 -4.89
CA ALA A 144 0.06 -19.08 -6.18
C ALA A 144 1.34 -19.81 -6.63
N GLY A 145 1.24 -21.09 -7.02
CA GLY A 145 2.38 -21.95 -7.34
C GLY A 145 3.03 -22.67 -6.17
N PHE A 146 2.67 -22.33 -4.94
CA PHE A 146 3.04 -23.06 -3.73
C PHE A 146 1.86 -23.92 -3.25
N GLU A 147 1.11 -24.55 -4.16
CA GLU A 147 -0.10 -25.28 -3.82
C GLU A 147 0.20 -26.37 -2.79
N ARG A 148 -0.58 -26.36 -1.70
CA ARG A 148 -0.43 -27.31 -0.59
C ARG A 148 -0.56 -28.76 -1.03
N ASP A 149 -1.41 -29.01 -2.03
CA ASP A 149 -1.62 -30.36 -2.57
C ASP A 149 -0.39 -30.85 -3.35
N THR A 150 0.39 -29.94 -3.93
CA THR A 150 1.58 -30.25 -4.73
C THR A 150 2.84 -30.34 -3.86
N HIS A 151 3.02 -29.37 -2.96
CA HIS A 151 4.27 -29.15 -2.23
C HIS A 151 4.15 -29.42 -0.72
N GLY A 152 2.95 -29.71 -0.21
CA GLY A 152 2.69 -29.83 1.22
C GLY A 152 2.55 -28.48 1.93
N MET A 153 2.31 -28.53 3.24
CA MET A 153 2.29 -27.33 4.09
C MET A 153 3.67 -26.69 4.26
N TYR A 154 4.70 -27.52 4.25
CA TYR A 154 6.10 -27.13 4.41
C TYR A 154 6.90 -27.64 3.23
N PHE A 155 7.77 -26.80 2.71
CA PHE A 155 8.56 -27.09 1.52
C PHE A 155 9.96 -26.49 1.63
N LEU A 156 10.84 -26.97 0.75
CA LEU A 156 12.15 -26.39 0.51
C LEU A 156 12.13 -25.66 -0.83
N ILE A 157 12.94 -24.62 -0.94
CA ILE A 157 13.17 -23.90 -2.18
C ILE A 157 14.59 -24.22 -2.66
N ARG A 158 14.71 -24.79 -3.85
CA ARG A 158 15.95 -25.31 -4.43
C ARG A 158 16.34 -24.52 -5.67
N GLU A 159 17.63 -24.25 -5.85
CA GLU A 159 18.15 -23.81 -7.14
C GLU A 159 17.95 -24.93 -8.17
N LYS A 160 17.29 -24.62 -9.28
CA LYS A 160 16.84 -25.63 -10.25
C LYS A 160 17.99 -26.52 -10.74
N GLY A 161 17.85 -27.82 -10.54
CA GLY A 161 18.83 -28.82 -10.99
C GLY A 161 20.09 -28.96 -10.12
N THR A 162 20.11 -28.41 -8.91
CA THR A 162 21.26 -28.51 -7.99
C THR A 162 20.87 -29.09 -6.63
N ALA A 163 21.86 -29.25 -5.73
CA ALA A 163 21.65 -29.62 -4.33
C ALA A 163 21.70 -28.41 -3.37
N HIS A 164 21.53 -27.20 -3.91
CA HIS A 164 21.55 -25.97 -3.14
C HIS A 164 20.13 -25.47 -2.84
N TYR A 165 19.89 -25.11 -1.58
CA TYR A 165 18.57 -24.71 -1.08
C TYR A 165 18.64 -23.35 -0.42
N LEU A 166 17.52 -22.64 -0.40
CA LEU A 166 17.39 -21.49 0.48
C LEU A 166 17.55 -21.93 1.93
N SER A 167 18.30 -21.14 2.70
CA SER A 167 18.56 -21.34 4.10
C SER A 167 18.85 -20.00 4.77
N THR A 168 18.67 -19.93 6.09
CA THR A 168 19.11 -18.76 6.86
C THR A 168 20.62 -18.79 7.10
N TRP A 169 21.25 -17.61 7.15
CA TRP A 169 22.67 -17.51 7.48
C TRP A 169 22.98 -18.14 8.85
N GLY A 170 23.92 -19.09 8.85
CA GLY A 170 24.36 -19.79 10.06
C GLY A 170 23.25 -20.52 10.83
N SER A 171 22.16 -20.92 10.16
CA SER A 171 20.96 -21.50 10.81
C SER A 171 20.34 -20.61 11.89
N SER A 172 20.57 -19.30 11.80
CA SER A 172 20.06 -18.35 12.77
C SER A 172 18.55 -18.15 12.62
N ASN A 173 17.85 -18.22 13.74
CA ASN A 173 16.42 -17.94 13.86
C ASN A 173 16.12 -16.48 14.25
N THR A 174 17.14 -15.62 14.20
CA THR A 174 17.06 -14.23 14.67
C THR A 174 16.50 -13.31 13.58
N GLU A 175 15.80 -12.26 13.99
CA GLU A 175 15.38 -11.20 13.09
C GLU A 175 16.59 -10.51 12.43
N GLY A 176 16.45 -10.07 11.18
CA GLY A 176 17.54 -9.47 10.39
C GLY A 176 18.44 -10.50 9.71
N THR A 177 18.36 -11.78 10.10
CA THR A 177 19.16 -12.84 9.48
C THR A 177 18.85 -12.95 7.99
N GLN A 178 19.90 -12.87 7.17
CA GLN A 178 19.83 -13.02 5.73
C GLN A 178 19.36 -14.42 5.33
N VAL A 179 18.48 -14.49 4.33
CA VAL A 179 18.17 -15.71 3.58
C VAL A 179 19.14 -15.83 2.41
N GLN A 180 19.83 -16.96 2.31
CA GLN A 180 20.89 -17.22 1.35
C GLN A 180 20.74 -18.62 0.75
N LEU A 181 21.60 -18.95 -0.20
CA LEU A 181 21.70 -20.29 -0.76
C LEU A 181 22.74 -21.12 0.02
N TRP A 182 22.47 -22.40 0.27
CA TRP A 182 23.41 -23.29 0.96
C TRP A 182 23.29 -24.75 0.50
N PRO A 183 24.40 -25.53 0.44
CA PRO A 183 24.35 -26.95 0.13
C PRO A 183 23.69 -27.76 1.26
N ARG A 184 22.83 -28.71 0.88
CA ARG A 184 22.11 -29.57 1.83
C ARG A 184 22.87 -30.83 2.26
N GLU A 185 23.76 -31.35 1.43
CA GLU A 185 24.45 -32.62 1.71
C GLU A 185 25.33 -32.51 2.96
N ASN A 186 25.30 -33.57 3.78
CA ASN A 186 26.13 -33.72 4.99
C ASN A 186 25.94 -32.62 6.05
N GLN A 187 24.79 -31.94 6.05
CA GLN A 187 24.46 -30.93 7.04
C GLN A 187 23.85 -31.54 8.32
N ASP A 188 24.01 -30.85 9.43
CA ASP A 188 23.38 -31.22 10.71
C ASP A 188 21.87 -30.92 10.73
N SER A 189 21.18 -31.38 11.78
CA SER A 189 19.72 -31.18 11.92
C SER A 189 19.33 -29.71 11.92
N ALA A 190 20.12 -28.83 12.55
CA ALA A 190 19.79 -27.41 12.67
C ALA A 190 19.87 -26.71 11.30
N MET A 191 20.85 -27.07 10.47
CA MET A 191 20.96 -26.62 9.08
C MET A 191 19.85 -27.17 8.19
N LEU A 192 19.42 -28.42 8.39
CA LEU A 192 18.31 -28.99 7.63
C LEU A 192 16.98 -28.30 7.99
N GLU A 193 16.75 -28.03 9.27
CA GLU A 193 15.58 -27.29 9.75
C GLU A 193 15.55 -25.85 9.22
N SER A 194 16.72 -25.24 9.04
CA SER A 194 16.82 -23.86 8.54
C SER A 194 16.52 -23.68 7.05
N MET A 195 16.27 -24.78 6.33
CA MET A 195 15.91 -24.79 4.90
C MET A 195 14.41 -24.96 4.65
N VAL A 196 13.60 -25.06 5.71
CA VAL A 196 12.17 -25.34 5.62
C VAL A 196 11.37 -24.05 5.68
N PHE A 197 10.48 -23.87 4.71
CA PHE A 197 9.63 -22.70 4.58
C PHE A 197 8.16 -23.07 4.39
N PHE A 198 7.27 -22.10 4.57
CA PHE A 198 5.85 -22.20 4.26
C PHE A 198 5.29 -20.85 3.78
N ILE A 199 4.16 -20.87 3.06
CA ILE A 199 3.37 -19.67 2.74
C ILE A 199 2.18 -19.59 3.70
N ASP A 200 1.96 -18.43 4.31
CA ASP A 200 0.78 -18.20 5.14
C ASP A 200 -0.45 -17.74 4.34
N SER A 201 -1.58 -17.51 5.02
CA SER A 201 -2.83 -17.07 4.38
C SER A 201 -2.77 -15.68 3.75
N THR A 202 -1.71 -14.91 4.00
CA THR A 202 -1.49 -13.59 3.39
C THR A 202 -0.55 -13.66 2.19
N GLY A 203 -0.03 -14.85 1.84
CA GLY A 203 0.94 -15.00 0.76
C GLY A 203 2.38 -14.68 1.16
N ALA A 204 2.64 -14.38 2.43
CA ALA A 204 3.99 -14.14 2.91
C ALA A 204 4.74 -15.46 3.06
N LEU A 205 6.03 -15.47 2.70
CA LEU A 205 6.94 -16.59 2.94
C LEU A 205 7.44 -16.55 4.37
N HIS A 206 7.46 -17.69 5.04
CA HIS A 206 7.92 -17.84 6.41
C HIS A 206 8.96 -18.93 6.53
N HIS A 207 9.90 -18.69 7.42
CA HIS A 207 10.86 -19.68 7.85
C HIS A 207 10.26 -20.55 8.96
N ALA A 208 10.23 -21.86 8.76
CA ALA A 208 9.50 -22.77 9.63
C ALA A 208 10.10 -22.86 11.04
N ALA A 209 11.43 -22.92 11.16
CA ALA A 209 12.07 -23.11 12.47
C ALA A 209 11.95 -21.87 13.38
N SER A 210 11.96 -20.66 12.81
CA SER A 210 11.82 -19.42 13.59
C SER A 210 10.38 -18.89 13.68
N GLY A 211 9.51 -19.29 12.74
CA GLY A 211 8.18 -18.70 12.56
C GLY A 211 8.22 -17.23 12.10
N LEU A 212 9.38 -16.72 11.70
CA LEU A 212 9.53 -15.36 11.17
C LEU A 212 9.23 -15.33 9.68
N ALA A 213 8.66 -14.22 9.22
CA ALA A 213 8.41 -13.98 7.80
C ALA A 213 9.70 -13.60 7.08
N VAL A 214 9.73 -13.78 5.77
CA VAL A 214 10.77 -13.23 4.89
C VAL A 214 10.28 -11.87 4.38
N ASP A 215 11.02 -10.81 4.69
CA ASP A 215 10.84 -9.46 4.12
C ASP A 215 12.05 -9.11 3.25
N ILE A 216 11.97 -8.06 2.45
CA ILE A 216 13.03 -7.61 1.54
C ILE A 216 13.50 -6.21 1.94
N VAL A 217 14.67 -6.08 2.54
CA VAL A 217 15.24 -4.76 2.87
C VAL A 217 16.20 -4.35 1.76
N ASP A 218 15.90 -3.23 1.10
CA ASP A 218 16.52 -2.74 -0.14
C ASP A 218 16.40 -3.75 -1.30
N ASP A 219 17.16 -4.84 -1.27
CA ASP A 219 17.07 -5.98 -2.21
C ASP A 219 17.34 -7.33 -1.51
N VAL A 220 17.60 -7.34 -0.20
CA VAL A 220 18.06 -8.53 0.53
C VAL A 220 16.88 -9.21 1.24
N PRO A 221 16.62 -10.49 0.98
CA PRO A 221 15.64 -11.26 1.75
C PRO A 221 16.18 -11.53 3.16
N VAL A 222 15.42 -11.12 4.18
CA VAL A 222 15.78 -11.23 5.60
C VAL A 222 14.61 -11.73 6.43
N LEU A 223 14.91 -12.40 7.54
CA LEU A 223 13.89 -12.76 8.52
C LEU A 223 13.37 -11.53 9.24
N ARG A 224 12.05 -11.41 9.35
CA ARG A 224 11.38 -10.29 10.00
C ARG A 224 10.21 -10.78 10.86
N ARG A 225 10.07 -10.16 12.03
CA ARG A 225 8.91 -10.32 12.90
C ARG A 225 7.70 -9.58 12.32
N ARG A 226 6.53 -10.21 12.38
CA ARG A 226 5.26 -9.53 12.12
C ARG A 226 5.06 -8.37 13.09
N ARG A 227 4.85 -7.18 12.54
CA ARG A 227 4.55 -5.95 13.29
C ARG A 227 3.18 -5.43 12.88
N PRO A 228 2.47 -4.71 13.77
CA PRO A 228 1.27 -3.99 13.38
C PRO A 228 1.59 -3.04 12.22
N VAL A 229 0.85 -3.15 11.12
CA VAL A 229 1.05 -2.24 9.99
C VAL A 229 0.56 -0.86 10.41
N SER A 230 1.45 0.14 10.39
CA SER A 230 1.06 1.53 10.64
C SER A 230 0.28 2.06 9.43
N GLY A 231 -0.69 2.96 9.68
CA GLY A 231 -1.45 3.61 8.60
C GLY A 231 -0.58 4.44 7.63
N HIS A 232 0.65 4.78 8.04
CA HIS A 232 1.68 5.34 7.19
C HIS A 232 2.80 4.30 7.06
N PRO A 233 3.02 3.70 5.87
CA PRO A 233 4.04 2.67 5.70
C PRO A 233 5.42 3.23 6.04
N ASN A 234 6.22 2.44 6.77
CA ASN A 234 7.61 2.77 7.08
C ASN A 234 8.46 1.48 7.07
N PRO A 235 9.78 1.58 6.93
CA PRO A 235 10.67 0.42 6.78
C PRO A 235 10.63 -0.54 7.96
N TRP A 236 10.32 -0.04 9.16
CA TRP A 236 10.17 -0.87 10.34
C TRP A 236 8.83 -1.61 10.35
N SER A 237 7.72 -0.95 10.03
CA SER A 237 6.35 -1.43 10.30
C SER A 237 5.43 -1.37 9.07
N ARG A 238 5.92 -1.91 7.96
CA ARG A 238 5.16 -2.05 6.70
C ARG A 238 4.52 -3.44 6.52
N PRO A 239 3.53 -3.59 5.61
CA PRO A 239 3.05 -4.89 5.16
C PRO A 239 4.19 -5.81 4.67
N LEU A 240 4.01 -7.12 4.82
CA LEU A 240 4.94 -8.10 4.28
C LEU A 240 4.71 -8.27 2.76
N PRO A 241 5.75 -8.60 1.99
CA PRO A 241 5.60 -8.91 0.58
C PRO A 241 4.86 -10.25 0.37
N GLU A 242 4.16 -10.34 -0.76
CA GLU A 242 3.52 -11.57 -1.23
C GLU A 242 4.48 -12.33 -2.14
N PHE A 243 4.59 -13.63 -1.93
CA PHE A 243 5.40 -14.53 -2.74
C PHE A 243 4.52 -15.44 -3.60
N SER A 244 4.94 -15.68 -4.84
CA SER A 244 4.32 -16.65 -5.74
C SER A 244 5.37 -17.38 -6.56
N PHE A 245 5.06 -18.58 -7.03
CA PHE A 245 5.94 -19.42 -7.83
C PHE A 245 5.32 -19.69 -9.20
N VAL A 246 5.84 -19.08 -10.26
CA VAL A 246 5.27 -19.20 -11.61
C VAL A 246 6.36 -19.49 -12.61
N ASN A 247 6.21 -20.56 -13.39
CA ASN A 247 7.17 -20.96 -14.44
C ASN A 247 8.61 -21.09 -13.91
N SER A 248 8.79 -21.80 -12.80
CA SER A 248 10.08 -21.93 -12.11
C SER A 248 10.66 -20.62 -11.56
N GLN A 249 9.88 -19.54 -11.44
CA GLN A 249 10.36 -18.28 -10.86
C GLN A 249 9.62 -17.97 -9.57
N ILE A 250 10.36 -17.53 -8.55
CA ILE A 250 9.76 -16.94 -7.34
C ILE A 250 9.59 -15.45 -7.60
N ARG A 251 8.35 -15.01 -7.64
CA ARG A 251 7.96 -13.60 -7.83
C ARG A 251 7.60 -12.99 -6.49
N ILE A 252 7.99 -11.73 -6.32
CA ILE A 252 7.72 -10.93 -5.14
C ILE A 252 6.82 -9.77 -5.55
N LYS A 253 5.72 -9.57 -4.82
CA LYS A 253 4.86 -8.41 -4.94
C LYS A 253 4.90 -7.61 -3.64
N PHE A 254 5.33 -6.36 -3.75
CA PHE A 254 5.32 -5.44 -2.63
C PHE A 254 3.94 -4.81 -2.47
N LEU A 255 3.51 -4.63 -1.21
CA LEU A 255 2.26 -3.95 -0.85
C LEU A 255 2.49 -2.53 -0.34
N SER A 256 3.76 -2.12 -0.26
CA SER A 256 4.25 -0.81 0.15
C SER A 256 5.66 -0.64 -0.39
N ASP A 257 6.19 0.58 -0.39
CA ASP A 257 7.56 0.83 -0.82
C ASP A 257 8.58 -0.06 -0.10
N PRO A 258 9.35 -0.89 -0.85
CA PRO A 258 10.36 -1.77 -0.29
C PRO A 258 11.66 -1.04 0.13
N ALA A 259 11.91 0.18 -0.32
CA ALA A 259 13.15 0.89 -0.02
C ALA A 259 13.16 1.53 1.38
N LEU A 260 14.35 1.59 1.98
CA LEU A 260 14.60 2.50 3.10
C LEU A 260 14.56 3.97 2.59
N PRO A 261 14.08 4.95 3.37
CA PRO A 261 13.98 6.35 2.95
C PRO A 261 15.31 6.97 2.50
N SER A 262 16.44 6.49 3.01
CA SER A 262 17.77 6.91 2.54
C SER A 262 18.10 6.44 1.12
N CYS A 263 17.40 5.42 0.62
CA CYS A 263 17.60 4.77 -0.68
C CYS A 263 16.38 4.92 -1.61
N SER A 264 15.23 5.37 -1.08
CA SER A 264 13.91 5.47 -1.71
C SER A 264 13.91 6.30 -2.99
N ASP A 265 14.41 7.53 -2.92
CA ASP A 265 14.36 8.47 -4.04
C ASP A 265 15.26 8.05 -5.21
N ASP A 266 16.32 7.29 -4.92
CA ASP A 266 17.28 6.79 -5.90
C ASP A 266 16.86 5.44 -6.52
N LEU A 267 16.25 4.54 -5.72
CA LEU A 267 15.86 3.19 -6.18
C LEU A 267 14.49 3.15 -6.85
N TYR A 268 13.50 3.88 -6.32
CA TYR A 268 12.11 3.84 -6.82
C TYR A 268 11.49 5.24 -6.93
N PRO A 269 11.89 6.05 -7.92
CA PRO A 269 11.32 7.38 -8.10
C PRO A 269 9.80 7.32 -8.27
N LYS A 270 9.06 8.18 -7.54
CA LYS A 270 7.62 8.41 -7.67
C LYS A 270 6.76 7.14 -7.64
N ASP A 271 6.97 6.28 -6.63
CA ASP A 271 6.22 5.03 -6.45
C ASP A 271 6.34 4.04 -7.63
N SER A 272 7.41 4.16 -8.43
CA SER A 272 7.62 3.29 -9.60
C SER A 272 7.65 1.80 -9.24
N TRP A 273 8.03 1.44 -8.01
CA TRP A 273 7.99 0.08 -7.47
C TRP A 273 6.63 -0.59 -7.68
N ALA A 274 5.52 0.13 -7.59
CA ALA A 274 4.17 -0.44 -7.65
C ALA A 274 3.80 -1.00 -9.03
N THR A 275 4.52 -0.57 -10.07
CA THR A 275 4.31 -1.02 -11.46
C THR A 275 5.33 -2.05 -11.93
N LYS A 276 6.37 -2.29 -11.12
CA LYS A 276 7.47 -3.20 -11.42
C LYS A 276 7.12 -4.63 -11.00
N ASN A 277 7.78 -5.58 -11.64
CA ASN A 277 7.70 -6.99 -11.27
C ASN A 277 9.02 -7.36 -10.61
N PHE A 278 8.99 -8.06 -9.48
CA PHE A 278 10.21 -8.46 -8.79
C PHE A 278 10.34 -9.98 -8.73
N VAL A 279 11.57 -10.46 -8.84
CA VAL A 279 11.90 -11.89 -8.81
C VAL A 279 13.07 -12.15 -7.87
N LEU A 280 13.08 -13.35 -7.28
CA LEU A 280 14.21 -13.83 -6.50
C LEU A 280 15.30 -14.34 -7.44
N ALA A 281 16.50 -13.78 -7.33
CA ALA A 281 17.62 -14.06 -8.20
C ALA A 281 18.84 -14.59 -7.43
N LEU A 282 19.47 -15.58 -8.02
CA LEU A 282 20.72 -16.20 -7.60
C LEU A 282 21.90 -15.37 -8.10
N ARG A 283 22.95 -15.30 -7.28
CA ARG A 283 24.29 -14.83 -7.64
C ARG A 283 24.25 -13.48 -8.36
N SER A 284 23.56 -12.52 -7.76
CA SER A 284 23.45 -11.17 -8.29
C SER A 284 24.79 -10.45 -8.30
N GLU A 285 25.04 -9.70 -9.38
CA GLU A 285 26.19 -8.80 -9.49
C GLU A 285 25.98 -7.50 -8.70
N LYS A 286 24.75 -7.20 -8.27
CA LYS A 286 24.48 -6.07 -7.38
C LYS A 286 25.26 -6.22 -6.08
N GLU A 287 25.75 -5.11 -5.55
CA GLU A 287 26.35 -5.09 -4.22
C GLU A 287 25.29 -5.42 -3.16
N LEU A 288 25.69 -6.25 -2.18
CA LEU A 288 24.80 -6.63 -1.09
C LEU A 288 24.91 -5.57 0.00
N HIS A 289 23.79 -4.93 0.32
CA HIS A 289 23.69 -3.96 1.40
C HIS A 289 22.93 -4.57 2.58
N THR A 290 23.56 -4.54 3.76
CA THR A 290 22.89 -4.93 5.01
C THR A 290 22.66 -3.70 5.86
N HIS A 291 21.51 -3.66 6.51
CA HIS A 291 21.11 -2.54 7.35
C HIS A 291 21.14 -2.95 8.82
N PRO A 292 21.99 -2.33 9.66
CA PRO A 292 21.91 -2.52 11.09
C PRO A 292 20.58 -2.03 11.64
N ILE A 293 20.21 -2.55 12.82
CA ILE A 293 18.98 -2.11 13.51
C ILE A 293 18.93 -0.60 13.76
N ALA A 294 20.11 0.04 13.85
CA ALA A 294 20.24 1.49 14.02
C ALA A 294 19.63 2.28 12.85
N ASP A 295 19.67 1.75 11.62
CA ASP A 295 19.09 2.39 10.44
C ASP A 295 17.57 2.51 10.58
N PHE A 296 16.94 1.58 11.31
CA PHE A 296 15.50 1.58 11.56
C PHE A 296 15.10 2.40 12.80
N SER A 297 16.07 2.86 13.59
CA SER A 297 15.83 3.50 14.89
C SER A 297 14.79 4.64 14.90
N PRO A 298 14.65 5.49 13.85
CA PRO A 298 13.61 6.52 13.84
C PRO A 298 12.18 5.99 13.91
N TRP A 299 11.97 4.73 13.51
CA TRP A 299 10.64 4.10 13.45
C TRP A 299 10.42 3.05 14.54
N ILE A 300 11.45 2.69 15.31
CA ILE A 300 11.33 1.74 16.41
C ILE A 300 10.74 2.46 17.63
N PRO A 301 9.57 2.04 18.15
CA PRO A 301 9.02 2.63 19.36
C PRO A 301 10.00 2.45 20.54
N VAL A 302 10.23 3.52 21.31
CA VAL A 302 11.15 3.51 22.47
C VAL A 302 10.89 2.35 23.43
N LYS A 303 9.62 1.94 23.58
CA LYS A 303 9.21 0.83 24.44
C LYS A 303 9.74 -0.54 24.02
N VAL A 304 10.13 -0.71 22.75
CA VAL A 304 10.64 -1.98 22.21
C VAL A 304 12.11 -1.91 21.82
N THR A 305 12.74 -0.74 21.89
CA THR A 305 14.18 -0.59 21.64
C THR A 305 14.98 -1.46 22.60
N GLY A 306 15.85 -2.33 22.05
CA GLY A 306 16.66 -3.27 22.83
C GLY A 306 15.91 -4.51 23.36
N SER A 307 14.63 -4.68 23.04
CA SER A 307 13.82 -5.82 23.52
C SER A 307 13.97 -7.09 22.68
N PHE A 308 14.68 -7.02 21.56
CA PHE A 308 14.89 -8.15 20.65
C PHE A 308 16.30 -8.09 20.07
N GLN A 309 16.82 -9.26 19.70
CA GLN A 309 18.07 -9.40 18.97
C GLN A 309 17.81 -9.16 17.48
N TYR A 310 18.76 -8.50 16.84
CA TYR A 310 18.77 -8.25 15.40
C TYR A 310 20.14 -8.64 14.86
N GLU A 311 20.16 -9.55 13.90
CA GLU A 311 21.38 -10.01 13.23
C GLU A 311 21.63 -9.15 12.01
N THR A 312 22.89 -8.73 11.84
CA THR A 312 23.34 -7.90 10.71
C THR A 312 24.42 -8.60 9.90
N ARG A 313 24.90 -9.75 10.39
CA ARG A 313 25.86 -10.58 9.66
C ARG A 313 25.18 -11.14 8.42
N ALA A 314 25.92 -11.06 7.32
CA ALA A 314 25.52 -11.57 6.03
C ALA A 314 26.69 -12.30 5.39
N ASN A 315 26.35 -13.16 4.45
CA ASN A 315 27.30 -13.76 3.55
C ASN A 315 27.44 -12.88 2.31
N PHE A 316 28.65 -12.33 2.14
CA PHE A 316 28.99 -11.49 1.00
C PHE A 316 29.52 -12.29 -0.19
N ASP A 317 29.73 -13.61 -0.04
CA ASP A 317 30.12 -14.47 -1.14
C ASP A 317 29.02 -14.50 -2.21
N LYS A 318 29.43 -14.32 -3.48
CA LYS A 318 28.52 -14.28 -4.61
C LYS A 318 27.84 -15.63 -4.85
N ASP A 319 28.50 -16.74 -4.54
CA ASP A 319 27.99 -18.09 -4.85
C ASP A 319 26.76 -18.47 -4.01
N TRP A 320 26.66 -17.89 -2.81
CA TRP A 320 25.59 -18.13 -1.85
C TRP A 320 24.54 -17.02 -1.85
N ARG A 321 24.75 -15.98 -2.66
CA ARG A 321 23.93 -14.76 -2.63
C ARG A 321 22.59 -14.97 -3.30
N VAL A 322 21.55 -14.50 -2.62
CA VAL A 322 20.18 -14.41 -3.13
C VAL A 322 19.69 -13.00 -2.91
N LEU A 323 19.29 -12.31 -3.98
CA LEU A 323 18.75 -10.95 -3.94
C LEU A 323 17.42 -10.87 -4.69
N VAL A 324 16.65 -9.82 -4.44
CA VAL A 324 15.49 -9.44 -5.23
C VAL A 324 15.92 -8.50 -6.35
N GLU A 325 15.43 -8.77 -7.55
CA GLU A 325 15.72 -7.97 -8.74
C GLU A 325 14.43 -7.60 -9.46
N GLU A 326 14.43 -6.44 -10.09
CA GLU A 326 13.38 -6.07 -11.05
C GLU A 326 13.46 -7.02 -12.25
N ARG A 327 12.31 -7.60 -12.59
CA ARG A 327 12.14 -8.50 -13.71
C ARG A 327 12.13 -7.70 -15.01
N MET A 328 13.27 -7.68 -15.70
CA MET A 328 13.36 -7.26 -17.09
C MET A 328 12.79 -8.38 -18.01
N GLU A 329 12.40 -8.07 -19.25
CA GLU A 329 11.70 -9.03 -20.15
C GLU A 329 12.45 -10.37 -20.36
N ASP A 330 13.75 -10.41 -20.08
CA ASP A 330 14.66 -11.54 -20.30
C ASP A 330 14.95 -12.48 -19.09
N VAL A 331 14.33 -12.30 -17.91
CA VAL A 331 14.77 -13.05 -16.72
C VAL A 331 14.30 -14.51 -16.66
N GLY A 332 14.11 -15.20 -17.78
CA GLY A 332 13.88 -16.65 -17.86
C GLY A 332 15.14 -17.51 -17.70
N GLY A 333 16.27 -16.92 -17.30
CA GLY A 333 17.57 -17.58 -17.21
C GLY A 333 17.77 -18.47 -15.98
N ALA A 334 18.91 -19.17 -15.94
CA ALA A 334 19.28 -20.06 -14.84
C ALA A 334 19.29 -19.35 -13.47
N ARG A 335 19.62 -18.05 -13.43
CA ARG A 335 19.73 -17.26 -12.19
C ARG A 335 18.42 -17.05 -11.44
N THR A 336 17.28 -17.18 -12.09
CA THR A 336 15.95 -16.98 -11.46
C THR A 336 15.12 -18.25 -11.49
N SER A 337 15.76 -19.38 -11.80
CA SER A 337 15.12 -20.69 -11.92
C SER A 337 15.21 -21.46 -10.62
N TRP A 338 14.03 -21.73 -10.05
CA TRP A 338 13.84 -22.39 -8.76
C TRP A 338 12.96 -23.64 -8.91
N GLU A 339 13.08 -24.53 -7.94
CA GLU A 339 12.21 -25.69 -7.75
C GLU A 339 11.70 -25.70 -6.31
N VAL A 340 10.41 -26.00 -6.15
CA VAL A 340 9.79 -26.18 -4.83
C VAL A 340 9.70 -27.67 -4.56
N VAL A 341 10.27 -28.11 -3.45
CA VAL A 341 10.36 -29.53 -3.07
C VAL A 341 9.62 -29.73 -1.77
N ALA A 342 8.71 -30.71 -1.71
CA ALA A 342 7.97 -30.98 -0.48
C ALA A 342 8.91 -31.45 0.65
N ALA A 343 8.76 -30.91 1.85
CA ALA A 343 9.68 -31.21 2.96
C ALA A 343 9.67 -32.68 3.39
N ASN A 344 8.53 -33.36 3.21
CA ASN A 344 8.37 -34.78 3.52
C ASN A 344 8.93 -35.74 2.47
N LYS A 345 9.39 -35.22 1.32
CA LYS A 345 9.93 -36.02 0.21
C LYS A 345 11.46 -36.11 0.19
N VAL A 346 12.14 -35.57 1.21
CA VAL A 346 13.60 -35.48 1.22
C VAL A 346 14.22 -35.93 2.53
#